data_AF-A0A2Z6MM81-F1
#
_entry.id   AF-A0A2Z6MM81-F1
#
_cell.length_a   1.000
_cell.length_b   1.000
_cell.length_c   1.000
_cell.angle_alpha   90.00
_cell.angle_beta   90.00
_cell.angle_gamma   90.00
#
_symmetry.space_group_name_H-M   'P 1'
#
loop_
_entity.id
_entity.type
_entity.pdbx_description
1 polymer ?
#
loop_
_entity_poly.entity_id
_entity_poly.type
_entity_poly.pdbx_seq_one_letter_code
_entity_poly.pdbx_strand_id
1 'polypeptide(L)'
;MPTSLDYDLSQKNKKILDFIEDATSHADEIQKNVLAEILSHNANVEYLQRHGLNGHTDSETFKKLLPIISYEDIKHDINRIANGDTSPILTSNPISNFLTSSGTSGGERKLMPATEEELERRYFLYSLLMPIFSQFVPDLEKGTLNLLITDTSVREAVMKILKLDENLANFIEFECSKNSWQGIITRLWPNTKYVDVIVTGAMSQYIPTLEYYSNGLPLVCTMYASSECYFGVNLNPLCKPCQVSYTLIPTMCYYEFLPVNRSNDPLNEKEKQELVDLVDVKLGQEYELVVTTYAGLYRYKVGDVLKVTGFKNKAPQFSFVCRKNVVLSIESDKTDEVELQNAMKNAMTHLVPFDADVAEYTSYADTTTIPGHYCLSTKSSFG
;
A
#
# COMPACT_ATOMS: atom_id res chain seq x y z
N MET A 1 10.64 -13.05 37.81
CA MET A 1 11.28 -11.78 37.40
C MET A 1 11.30 -11.75 35.87
N PRO A 2 11.28 -10.58 35.22
CA PRO A 2 11.54 -10.50 33.78
C PRO A 2 12.91 -11.11 33.45
N THR A 3 13.03 -11.74 32.29
CA THR A 3 14.31 -12.17 31.74
C THR A 3 15.09 -10.97 31.18
N SER A 4 16.38 -11.16 30.88
CA SER A 4 17.16 -10.13 30.18
C SER A 4 16.61 -9.82 28.79
N LEU A 5 15.97 -10.80 28.13
CA LEU A 5 15.33 -10.64 26.83
C LEU A 5 14.07 -9.76 26.91
N ASP A 6 13.22 -9.97 27.93
CA ASP A 6 12.04 -9.13 28.18
C ASP A 6 12.43 -7.67 28.44
N TYR A 7 13.56 -7.46 29.13
CA TYR A 7 14.09 -6.13 29.44
C TYR A 7 14.62 -5.40 28.20
N ASP A 8 15.36 -6.11 27.32
CA ASP A 8 15.86 -5.55 26.06
C ASP A 8 14.73 -5.25 25.07
N LEU A 9 13.76 -6.16 24.93
CA LEU A 9 12.52 -5.93 24.17
C LEU A 9 11.77 -4.69 24.67
N SER A 10 11.61 -4.54 26.00
CA SER A 10 10.97 -3.36 26.59
C SER A 10 11.71 -2.05 26.27
N GLN A 11 13.05 -2.05 26.32
CA GLN A 11 13.85 -0.88 25.92
C GLN A 11 13.76 -0.57 24.42
N LYS A 12 13.80 -1.60 23.56
CA LYS A 12 13.66 -1.44 22.10
C LYS A 12 12.29 -0.86 21.73
N ASN A 13 11.23 -1.40 22.34
CA ASN A 13 9.87 -0.92 22.15
C ASN A 13 9.72 0.54 22.62
N LYS A 14 10.31 0.91 23.76
CA LYS A 14 10.31 2.30 24.23
C LYS A 14 11.00 3.24 23.23
N LYS A 15 12.19 2.91 22.72
CA LYS A 15 12.91 3.73 21.73
C LYS A 15 12.09 3.98 20.46
N ILE A 16 11.32 2.98 20.02
CA ILE A 16 10.43 3.08 18.85
C ILE A 16 9.24 4.01 19.13
N LEU A 17 8.65 3.94 20.32
CA LEU A 17 7.57 4.86 20.72
C LEU A 17 8.09 6.30 20.93
N ASP A 18 9.25 6.47 21.56
CA ASP A 18 9.91 7.77 21.73
C ASP A 18 10.21 8.41 20.36
N PHE A 19 10.65 7.62 19.36
CA PHE A 19 10.82 8.08 17.97
C PHE A 19 9.49 8.51 17.32
N ILE A 20 8.39 7.77 17.52
CA ILE A 20 7.08 8.16 16.96
C ILE A 20 6.58 9.47 17.60
N GLU A 21 6.75 9.65 18.91
CA GLU A 21 6.39 10.89 19.60
C GLU A 21 7.20 12.10 19.08
N ASP A 22 8.52 11.93 18.90
CA ASP A 22 9.40 12.97 18.35
C ASP A 22 9.06 13.30 16.89
N ALA A 23 9.03 12.29 16.03
CA ALA A 23 8.78 12.45 14.60
C ALA A 23 7.42 13.10 14.30
N THR A 24 6.40 12.79 15.11
CA THR A 24 5.08 13.41 14.97
C THR A 24 4.97 14.79 15.64
N SER A 25 5.83 15.14 16.58
CA SER A 25 5.88 16.49 17.20
C SER A 25 6.64 17.51 16.36
N HIS A 26 7.70 17.06 15.67
CA HIS A 26 8.57 17.88 14.82
C HIS A 26 8.28 17.72 13.32
N ALA A 27 7.10 17.20 12.96
CA ALA A 27 6.71 16.83 11.60
C ALA A 27 7.02 17.88 10.51
N ASP A 28 6.76 19.16 10.77
CA ASP A 28 7.05 20.28 9.86
C ASP A 28 8.56 20.44 9.57
N GLU A 29 9.36 20.50 10.64
CA GLU A 29 10.82 20.63 10.58
C GLU A 29 11.46 19.40 9.92
N ILE A 30 10.96 18.21 10.26
CA ILE A 30 11.41 16.95 9.65
C ILE A 30 11.07 16.92 8.16
N GLN A 31 9.88 17.35 7.73
CA GLN A 31 9.55 17.42 6.30
C GLN A 31 10.44 18.39 5.53
N LYS A 32 10.76 19.55 6.12
CA LYS A 32 11.71 20.51 5.54
C LYS A 32 13.12 19.93 5.44
N ASN A 33 13.57 19.22 6.48
CA ASN A 33 14.88 18.55 6.50
C ASN A 33 14.94 17.39 5.49
N VAL A 34 13.91 16.56 5.39
CA VAL A 34 13.81 15.45 4.42
C VAL A 34 13.81 15.99 2.97
N LEU A 35 13.07 17.06 2.67
CA LEU A 35 13.13 17.68 1.35
C LEU A 35 14.52 18.22 1.06
N ALA A 36 15.13 18.97 2.00
CA ALA A 36 16.46 19.52 1.82
C ALA A 36 17.54 18.42 1.67
N GLU A 37 17.41 17.29 2.36
CA GLU A 37 18.26 16.10 2.24
C GLU A 37 18.14 15.48 0.84
N ILE A 38 16.92 15.19 0.38
CA ILE A 38 16.64 14.63 -0.96
C ILE A 38 17.19 15.55 -2.06
N LEU A 39 16.92 16.85 -1.98
CA LEU A 39 17.36 17.82 -2.99
C LEU A 39 18.86 18.07 -2.96
N SER A 40 19.50 18.01 -1.79
CA SER A 40 20.96 18.12 -1.66
C SER A 40 21.67 16.87 -2.21
N HIS A 41 21.18 15.68 -1.85
CA HIS A 41 21.71 14.40 -2.34
C HIS A 41 21.57 14.29 -3.87
N ASN A 42 20.42 14.68 -4.41
CA ASN A 42 20.11 14.59 -5.84
C ASN A 42 20.43 15.86 -6.65
N ALA A 43 21.12 16.86 -6.07
CA ALA A 43 21.31 18.19 -6.69
C ALA A 43 21.88 18.18 -8.13
N ASN A 44 22.60 17.12 -8.51
CA ASN A 44 23.25 16.96 -9.82
C ASN A 44 22.57 15.95 -10.75
N VAL A 45 21.39 15.43 -10.42
CA VAL A 45 20.68 14.47 -11.29
C VAL A 45 20.08 15.15 -12.51
N GLU A 46 20.02 14.43 -13.64
CA GLU A 46 19.54 14.98 -14.91
C GLU A 46 18.14 15.59 -14.79
N TYR A 47 17.22 14.95 -14.06
CA TYR A 47 15.84 15.43 -13.90
C TYR A 47 15.74 16.78 -13.16
N LEU A 48 16.55 17.02 -12.12
CA LEU A 48 16.53 18.29 -11.38
C LEU A 48 17.28 19.40 -12.14
N GLN A 49 18.33 19.05 -12.89
CA GLN A 49 18.99 19.97 -13.82
C GLN A 49 18.07 20.38 -14.98
N ARG A 50 17.30 19.43 -15.54
CA ARG A 50 16.31 19.64 -16.61
C ARG A 50 15.21 20.65 -16.21
N HIS A 51 14.86 20.71 -14.94
CA HIS A 51 13.91 21.67 -14.37
C HIS A 51 14.58 22.95 -13.80
N GLY A 52 15.90 23.09 -13.94
CA GLY A 52 16.62 24.30 -13.54
C GLY A 52 16.68 24.54 -12.03
N LEU A 53 16.57 23.48 -11.19
CA LEU A 53 16.62 23.63 -9.74
C LEU A 53 18.02 24.07 -9.24
N ASN A 54 19.09 23.80 -10.00
CA ASN A 54 20.42 24.40 -9.82
C ASN A 54 21.01 24.25 -8.40
N GLY A 55 20.69 23.17 -7.69
CA GLY A 55 21.16 22.91 -6.31
C GLY A 55 20.40 23.67 -5.21
N HIS A 56 19.27 24.32 -5.53
CA HIS A 56 18.35 24.83 -4.50
C HIS A 56 17.71 23.68 -3.71
N THR A 57 17.66 23.85 -2.39
CA THR A 57 17.10 22.87 -1.44
C THR A 57 15.89 23.41 -0.67
N ASP A 58 15.48 24.65 -0.94
CA ASP A 58 14.35 25.31 -0.28
C ASP A 58 13.00 24.94 -0.91
N SER A 59 11.97 24.78 -0.07
CA SER A 59 10.64 24.35 -0.49
C SER A 59 9.95 25.35 -1.42
N GLU A 60 10.18 26.66 -1.26
CA GLU A 60 9.57 27.67 -2.15
C GLU A 60 10.08 27.53 -3.59
N THR A 61 11.40 27.46 -3.78
CA THR A 61 12.00 27.28 -5.11
C THR A 61 11.65 25.92 -5.69
N PHE A 62 11.65 24.86 -4.87
CA PHE A 62 11.21 23.52 -5.29
C PHE A 62 9.76 23.53 -5.82
N LYS A 63 8.80 24.02 -5.02
CA LYS A 63 7.37 24.06 -5.39
C LYS A 63 7.07 24.95 -6.60
N LYS A 64 7.92 25.93 -6.86
CA LYS A 64 7.83 26.89 -7.96
C LYS A 64 8.41 26.38 -9.28
N LEU A 65 9.45 25.55 -9.23
CA LEU A 65 10.15 25.04 -10.42
C LEU A 65 9.72 23.62 -10.83
N LEU A 66 9.42 22.75 -9.87
CA LEU A 66 9.13 21.34 -10.16
C LEU A 66 7.63 21.13 -10.45
N PRO A 67 7.26 20.51 -11.59
CA PRO A 67 5.87 20.21 -11.93
C PRO A 67 5.31 19.07 -11.08
N ILE A 68 3.98 18.99 -10.97
CA ILE A 68 3.25 17.91 -10.30
C ILE A 68 2.98 16.79 -11.32
N ILE A 69 3.71 15.68 -11.21
CA ILE A 69 3.78 14.65 -12.26
C ILE A 69 2.89 13.43 -12.00
N SER A 70 2.62 12.69 -13.06
CA SER A 70 2.15 11.30 -13.07
C SER A 70 3.29 10.35 -13.48
N TYR A 71 3.02 9.05 -13.57
CA TYR A 71 4.02 8.08 -14.04
C TYR A 71 4.32 8.25 -15.53
N GLU A 72 3.31 8.66 -16.29
CA GLU A 72 3.36 8.82 -17.74
C GLU A 72 4.39 9.90 -18.14
N ASP A 73 4.57 10.93 -17.31
CA ASP A 73 5.53 12.03 -17.50
C ASP A 73 6.99 11.59 -17.33
N ILE A 74 7.26 10.62 -16.44
CA ILE A 74 8.61 10.07 -16.16
C ILE A 74 8.89 8.74 -16.86
N LYS A 75 7.91 8.16 -17.58
CA LYS A 75 8.00 6.84 -18.23
C LYS A 75 9.20 6.72 -19.17
N HIS A 76 9.61 7.82 -19.81
CA HIS A 76 10.84 7.87 -20.62
C HIS A 76 12.12 7.62 -19.80
N ASP A 77 12.27 8.28 -18.66
CA ASP A 77 13.47 8.19 -17.83
C ASP A 77 13.52 6.85 -17.09
N ILE A 78 12.37 6.35 -16.62
CA ILE A 78 12.20 4.98 -16.11
C ILE A 78 12.63 3.95 -17.18
N ASN A 79 12.20 4.12 -18.42
CA ASN A 79 12.59 3.23 -19.51
C ASN A 79 14.08 3.28 -19.83
N ARG A 80 14.76 4.44 -19.72
CA ARG A 80 16.23 4.52 -19.88
C ARG A 80 16.95 3.68 -18.84
N ILE A 81 16.60 3.87 -17.57
CA ILE A 81 17.17 3.14 -16.44
C ILE A 81 16.91 1.62 -16.59
N ALA A 82 15.68 1.24 -16.97
CA ALA A 82 15.31 -0.16 -17.21
C ALA A 82 16.03 -0.81 -18.39
N ASN A 83 16.50 -0.02 -19.37
CA ASN A 83 17.36 -0.47 -20.47
C ASN A 83 18.87 -0.41 -20.14
N GLY A 84 19.24 -0.08 -18.89
CA GLY A 84 20.62 -0.11 -18.41
C GLY A 84 21.38 1.22 -18.47
N ASP A 85 20.71 2.36 -18.64
CA ASP A 85 21.34 3.68 -18.46
C ASP A 85 21.63 3.91 -16.97
N THR A 86 22.91 3.80 -16.58
CA THR A 86 23.39 3.97 -15.20
C THR A 86 23.75 5.42 -14.85
N SER A 87 23.41 6.38 -15.71
CA SER A 87 23.56 7.81 -15.41
C SER A 87 22.65 8.22 -14.24
N PRO A 88 23.03 9.25 -13.45
CA PRO A 88 22.20 9.76 -12.36
C PRO A 88 21.01 10.57 -12.93
N ILE A 89 19.98 9.88 -13.40
CA ILE A 89 18.82 10.49 -14.07
C ILE A 89 17.82 11.04 -13.06
N LEU A 90 17.39 10.20 -12.11
CA LEU A 90 16.38 10.53 -11.09
C LEU A 90 16.99 10.70 -9.69
N THR A 91 17.98 9.90 -9.34
CA THR A 91 18.66 9.89 -8.03
C THR A 91 20.17 9.74 -8.21
N SER A 92 20.96 10.24 -7.25
CA SER A 92 22.42 10.11 -7.22
C SER A 92 22.87 8.72 -6.78
N ASN A 93 22.06 8.02 -5.98
CA ASN A 93 22.30 6.64 -5.59
C ASN A 93 21.94 5.68 -6.75
N PRO A 94 22.74 4.63 -7.03
CA PRO A 94 22.39 3.63 -8.02
C PRO A 94 21.05 2.96 -7.72
N ILE A 95 20.17 2.90 -8.73
CA ILE A 95 18.89 2.18 -8.63
C ILE A 95 19.19 0.67 -8.64
N SER A 96 18.93 0.01 -7.52
CA SER A 96 19.25 -1.41 -7.29
C SER A 96 18.27 -2.34 -8.01
N ASN A 97 17.00 -1.94 -8.08
CA ASN A 97 15.92 -2.73 -8.65
C ASN A 97 14.70 -1.85 -8.95
N PHE A 98 13.77 -2.39 -9.74
CA PHE A 98 12.42 -1.85 -9.87
C PHE A 98 11.44 -2.62 -9.00
N LEU A 99 10.55 -1.90 -8.32
CA LEU A 99 9.41 -2.44 -7.61
C LEU A 99 8.19 -2.29 -8.51
N THR A 100 7.60 -3.41 -8.94
CA THR A 100 6.40 -3.37 -9.78
C THR A 100 5.21 -2.90 -8.93
N SER A 101 4.61 -1.77 -9.31
CA SER A 101 3.34 -1.36 -8.73
C SER A 101 2.22 -2.26 -9.25
N SER A 102 1.13 -2.35 -8.49
CA SER A 102 -0.08 -3.04 -8.93
C SER A 102 -1.00 -2.17 -9.79
N GLY A 103 -0.71 -0.87 -9.91
CA GLY A 103 -1.30 0.00 -10.92
C GLY A 103 -0.60 -0.14 -12.28
N THR A 104 -1.37 -0.06 -13.36
CA THR A 104 -0.93 -0.22 -14.76
C THR A 104 -0.70 1.12 -15.46
N SER A 105 0.06 1.11 -16.57
CA SER A 105 0.28 2.24 -17.48
C SER A 105 0.21 1.75 -18.92
N GLY A 106 -1.01 1.63 -19.45
CA GLY A 106 -1.27 0.98 -20.73
C GLY A 106 -1.14 -0.54 -20.64
N GLY A 107 -1.83 -1.17 -19.68
CA GLY A 107 -1.80 -2.61 -19.40
C GLY A 107 -0.58 -3.10 -18.60
N GLU A 108 0.60 -2.52 -18.80
CA GLU A 108 1.82 -2.94 -18.11
C GLU A 108 1.95 -2.35 -16.70
N ARG A 109 2.48 -3.13 -15.75
CA ARG A 109 2.72 -2.68 -14.36
C ARG A 109 3.72 -1.52 -14.31
N LYS A 110 3.39 -0.47 -13.57
CA LYS A 110 4.29 0.69 -13.39
C LYS A 110 5.57 0.27 -12.63
N LEU A 111 6.75 0.63 -13.15
CA LEU A 111 8.04 0.29 -12.58
C LEU A 111 8.53 1.43 -11.67
N MET A 112 8.52 1.22 -10.36
CA MET A 112 8.99 2.23 -9.40
C MET A 112 10.47 2.01 -9.07
N PRO A 113 11.34 3.02 -9.21
CA PRO A 113 12.76 2.86 -8.92
C PRO A 113 12.96 2.71 -7.41
N ALA A 114 13.87 1.83 -7.00
CA ALA A 114 14.29 1.68 -5.61
C ALA A 114 15.81 1.69 -5.51
N THR A 115 16.31 2.15 -4.36
CA THR A 115 17.71 2.08 -3.95
C THR A 115 17.82 1.19 -2.71
N GLU A 116 19.02 0.68 -2.40
CA GLU A 116 19.26 -0.14 -1.21
C GLU A 116 18.83 0.58 0.09
N GLU A 117 19.06 1.90 0.16
CA GLU A 117 18.65 2.75 1.28
C GLU A 117 17.11 2.82 1.43
N GLU A 118 16.34 2.80 0.34
CA GLU A 118 14.89 2.68 0.43
C GLU A 118 14.44 1.29 0.91
N LEU A 119 15.22 0.24 0.67
CA LEU A 119 14.97 -1.08 1.28
C LEU A 119 15.22 -1.02 2.80
N GLU A 120 16.31 -0.40 3.25
CA GLU A 120 16.56 -0.15 4.69
C GLU A 120 15.43 0.65 5.34
N ARG A 121 14.95 1.73 4.70
CA ARG A 121 13.81 2.53 5.20
C ARG A 121 12.50 1.71 5.24
N ARG A 122 12.28 0.77 4.30
CA ARG A 122 11.15 -0.19 4.33
C ARG A 122 11.29 -1.19 5.48
N TYR A 123 12.49 -1.76 5.69
CA TYR A 123 12.78 -2.63 6.84
C TYR A 123 12.62 -1.91 8.17
N PHE A 124 12.97 -0.62 8.25
CA PHE A 124 12.73 0.20 9.44
C PHE A 124 11.23 0.30 9.77
N LEU A 125 10.35 0.57 8.79
CA LEU A 125 8.91 0.61 9.04
C LEU A 125 8.36 -0.77 9.49
N TYR A 126 8.81 -1.87 8.87
CA TYR A 126 8.49 -3.22 9.34
C TYR A 126 9.01 -3.50 10.76
N SER A 127 10.16 -2.93 11.14
CA SER A 127 10.71 -3.07 12.49
C SER A 127 9.86 -2.41 13.58
N LEU A 128 8.99 -1.44 13.22
CA LEU A 128 7.99 -0.85 14.12
C LEU A 128 6.89 -1.86 14.50
N LEU A 129 6.63 -2.85 13.63
CA LEU A 129 5.60 -3.86 13.86
C LEU A 129 6.05 -4.94 14.85
N MET A 130 7.30 -5.41 14.76
CA MET A 130 7.83 -6.49 15.61
C MET A 130 7.62 -6.30 17.14
N PRO A 131 7.76 -5.09 17.72
CA PRO A 131 7.30 -4.74 19.08
C PRO A 131 5.90 -5.21 19.49
N ILE A 132 4.98 -5.30 18.53
CA ILE A 132 3.57 -5.65 18.70
C ILE A 132 3.37 -7.17 18.58
N PHE A 133 4.14 -7.82 17.71
CA PHE A 133 4.05 -9.26 17.43
C PHE A 133 4.83 -10.15 18.39
N SER A 134 5.86 -9.63 19.08
CA SER A 134 6.78 -10.41 19.93
C SER A 134 6.18 -10.99 21.24
N GLN A 135 4.86 -11.12 21.34
CA GLN A 135 4.14 -11.66 22.50
C GLN A 135 3.65 -13.11 22.31
N PHE A 136 3.69 -13.67 21.09
CA PHE A 136 3.03 -14.94 20.78
C PHE A 136 3.85 -15.89 19.87
N VAL A 137 3.61 -17.19 20.05
CA VAL A 137 4.07 -18.36 19.25
C VAL A 137 5.54 -18.82 19.44
N PRO A 138 5.74 -19.86 20.28
CA PRO A 138 6.82 -20.84 20.17
C PRO A 138 6.37 -22.18 19.52
N ASP A 139 7.33 -22.94 18.99
CA ASP A 139 7.33 -24.39 18.64
C ASP A 139 6.11 -25.04 17.96
N LEU A 140 6.31 -25.62 16.76
CA LEU A 140 5.50 -26.71 16.21
C LEU A 140 6.32 -27.55 15.22
N GLU A 141 5.98 -28.83 15.02
CA GLU A 141 6.72 -29.72 14.12
C GLU A 141 5.90 -31.01 13.67
N LYS A 142 5.81 -31.44 12.36
CA LYS A 142 5.36 -32.81 11.80
C LYS A 142 4.88 -32.74 10.31
N GLY A 143 4.67 -33.76 9.45
CA GLY A 143 4.64 -35.25 9.42
C GLY A 143 5.61 -35.91 8.38
N THR A 144 5.46 -35.49 7.13
CA THR A 144 6.36 -35.62 5.97
C THR A 144 5.84 -34.65 4.91
N LEU A 145 6.69 -34.20 3.99
CA LEU A 145 6.29 -33.19 3.01
C LEU A 145 5.83 -33.78 1.68
N ASN A 146 4.65 -33.37 1.21
CA ASN A 146 4.01 -33.82 -0.03
C ASN A 146 4.99 -33.77 -1.23
N LEU A 147 4.96 -34.80 -2.09
CA LEU A 147 5.83 -34.92 -3.27
C LEU A 147 5.54 -33.87 -4.35
N LEU A 148 4.38 -33.22 -4.32
CA LEU A 148 4.06 -32.08 -5.20
C LEU A 148 4.93 -30.84 -4.92
N ILE A 149 5.52 -30.72 -3.74
CA ILE A 149 6.41 -29.60 -3.38
C ILE A 149 7.84 -29.97 -3.81
N THR A 150 8.21 -29.60 -5.04
CA THR A 150 9.48 -29.98 -5.66
C THR A 150 10.67 -29.09 -5.28
N ASP A 151 10.43 -27.86 -4.79
CA ASP A 151 11.50 -26.92 -4.43
C ASP A 151 12.29 -27.38 -3.19
N THR A 152 13.56 -27.73 -3.39
CA THR A 152 14.44 -28.26 -2.34
C THR A 152 14.58 -27.32 -1.14
N SER A 153 14.63 -26.00 -1.34
CA SER A 153 14.81 -25.03 -0.25
C SER A 153 13.56 -24.92 0.61
N VAL A 154 12.36 -24.95 0.00
CA VAL A 154 11.08 -25.07 0.71
C VAL A 154 11.01 -26.41 1.44
N ARG A 155 11.45 -27.52 0.80
CA ARG A 155 11.50 -28.83 1.47
C ARG A 155 12.40 -28.80 2.69
N GLU A 156 13.62 -28.27 2.60
CA GLU A 156 14.54 -28.15 3.72
C GLU A 156 14.05 -27.21 4.83
N ALA A 157 13.40 -26.10 4.47
CA ALA A 157 12.83 -25.16 5.45
C ALA A 157 11.72 -25.82 6.27
N VAL A 158 10.73 -26.44 5.60
CA VAL A 158 9.61 -27.09 6.28
C VAL A 158 10.09 -28.33 7.05
N MET A 159 11.02 -29.13 6.50
CA MET A 159 11.54 -30.33 7.18
C MET A 159 12.32 -30.06 8.48
N LYS A 160 12.75 -28.81 8.74
CA LYS A 160 13.31 -28.39 10.05
C LYS A 160 12.23 -28.22 11.11
N ILE A 161 11.02 -27.88 10.70
CA ILE A 161 9.87 -27.63 11.55
C ILE A 161 9.09 -28.98 11.66
N LEU A 162 9.75 -30.09 12.14
CA LEU A 162 9.27 -31.49 11.95
C LEU A 162 9.61 -32.67 13.02
N LYS A 163 8.69 -33.07 13.98
CA LYS A 163 8.60 -34.14 15.05
C LYS A 163 7.15 -34.78 15.16
N LEU A 164 6.85 -35.98 14.63
CA LEU A 164 5.49 -36.46 14.22
C LEU A 164 4.37 -36.36 15.29
N ASP A 165 3.18 -35.87 14.90
CA ASP A 165 2.01 -35.77 15.79
C ASP A 165 0.69 -36.22 15.11
N GLU A 166 0.18 -37.38 15.53
CA GLU A 166 -1.11 -37.93 15.11
C GLU A 166 -2.30 -37.25 15.79
N ASN A 167 -2.13 -36.66 16.98
CA ASN A 167 -3.21 -35.97 17.68
C ASN A 167 -3.55 -34.65 16.97
N LEU A 168 -2.51 -33.91 16.57
CA LEU A 168 -2.66 -32.71 15.74
C LEU A 168 -3.33 -33.03 14.39
N ALA A 169 -2.94 -34.12 13.73
CA ALA A 169 -3.56 -34.55 12.47
C ALA A 169 -5.06 -34.87 12.65
N ASN A 170 -5.40 -35.72 13.62
CA ASN A 170 -6.79 -36.07 13.95
C ASN A 170 -7.62 -34.84 14.36
N PHE A 171 -7.02 -33.89 15.08
CA PHE A 171 -7.66 -32.63 15.47
C PHE A 171 -7.97 -31.73 14.27
N ILE A 172 -7.02 -31.55 13.34
CA ILE A 172 -7.24 -30.76 12.12
C ILE A 172 -8.31 -31.41 11.24
N GLU A 173 -8.29 -32.73 11.07
CA GLU A 173 -9.31 -33.46 10.33
C GLU A 173 -10.70 -33.32 10.98
N PHE A 174 -10.79 -33.45 12.31
CA PHE A 174 -12.03 -33.24 13.06
C PHE A 174 -12.57 -31.81 12.95
N GLU A 175 -11.71 -30.79 12.93
CA GLU A 175 -12.16 -29.39 12.81
C GLU A 175 -12.56 -28.99 11.38
N CYS A 176 -11.90 -29.54 10.36
CA CYS A 176 -12.16 -29.25 8.95
C CYS A 176 -13.32 -30.08 8.34
N SER A 177 -13.59 -31.28 8.86
CA SER A 177 -14.70 -32.14 8.40
C SER A 177 -16.10 -31.67 8.84
N LYS A 178 -16.19 -30.59 9.62
CA LYS A 178 -17.46 -30.02 10.09
C LYS A 178 -18.20 -29.27 8.98
N ASN A 179 -19.52 -29.47 8.91
CA ASN A 179 -20.45 -28.80 7.98
C ASN A 179 -20.46 -27.25 8.03
N SER A 180 -19.80 -26.63 9.01
CA SER A 180 -19.66 -25.17 9.09
C SER A 180 -18.22 -24.78 9.44
N TRP A 181 -17.67 -23.87 8.64
CA TRP A 181 -16.34 -23.30 8.82
C TRP A 181 -16.37 -21.97 9.58
N GLN A 182 -17.53 -21.58 10.12
CA GLN A 182 -17.66 -20.42 10.99
C GLN A 182 -16.71 -20.55 12.19
N GLY A 183 -15.85 -19.56 12.37
CA GLY A 183 -14.84 -19.52 13.43
C GLY A 183 -13.67 -20.49 13.28
N ILE A 184 -13.50 -21.18 12.14
CA ILE A 184 -12.42 -22.17 11.93
C ILE A 184 -11.04 -21.67 12.38
N ILE A 185 -10.73 -20.38 12.23
CA ILE A 185 -9.45 -19.79 12.67
C ILE A 185 -9.32 -19.91 14.20
N THR A 186 -10.35 -19.56 14.96
CA THR A 186 -10.37 -19.73 16.43
C THR A 186 -10.51 -21.18 16.89
N ARG A 187 -10.92 -22.11 16.02
CA ARG A 187 -10.93 -23.54 16.34
C ARG A 187 -9.54 -24.16 16.16
N LEU A 188 -8.90 -23.95 15.01
CA LEU A 188 -7.56 -24.48 14.70
C LEU A 188 -6.45 -23.76 15.48
N TRP A 189 -6.55 -22.44 15.65
CA TRP A 189 -5.58 -21.61 16.36
C TRP A 189 -6.24 -20.87 17.54
N PRO A 190 -6.64 -21.58 18.62
CA PRO A 190 -7.43 -21.03 19.73
C PRO A 190 -6.71 -19.95 20.55
N ASN A 191 -5.40 -19.79 20.36
CA ASN A 191 -4.61 -18.74 21.01
C ASN A 191 -4.57 -17.41 20.24
N THR A 192 -5.05 -17.37 18.99
CA THR A 192 -5.08 -16.17 18.13
C THR A 192 -5.78 -15.00 18.82
N LYS A 193 -5.20 -13.80 18.76
CA LYS A 193 -5.72 -12.59 19.42
C LYS A 193 -6.38 -11.60 18.46
N TYR A 194 -5.97 -11.63 17.20
CA TYR A 194 -6.45 -10.77 16.11
C TYR A 194 -6.00 -11.38 14.77
N VAL A 195 -6.52 -10.85 13.66
CA VAL A 195 -6.05 -11.14 12.30
C VAL A 195 -5.38 -9.87 11.77
N ASP A 196 -4.07 -9.90 11.49
CA ASP A 196 -3.39 -8.78 10.80
C ASP A 196 -3.66 -8.90 9.31
N VAL A 197 -4.43 -7.94 8.78
CA VAL A 197 -4.89 -7.93 7.39
C VAL A 197 -5.37 -6.52 7.01
N ILE A 198 -5.03 -6.07 5.81
CA ILE A 198 -5.56 -4.82 5.26
C ILE A 198 -7.01 -5.05 4.86
N VAL A 199 -7.95 -4.39 5.55
CA VAL A 199 -9.40 -4.36 5.26
C VAL A 199 -9.92 -2.93 5.06
N THR A 200 -9.03 -2.01 4.67
CA THR A 200 -9.34 -0.66 4.23
C THR A 200 -9.45 -0.58 2.70
N GLY A 201 -10.07 0.48 2.18
CA GLY A 201 -10.29 0.64 0.73
C GLY A 201 -11.08 -0.53 0.14
N ALA A 202 -10.67 -1.02 -1.03
CA ALA A 202 -11.31 -2.14 -1.73
C ALA A 202 -11.39 -3.42 -0.87
N MET A 203 -10.38 -3.69 -0.04
CA MET A 203 -10.33 -4.91 0.78
C MET A 203 -11.41 -4.96 1.89
N SER A 204 -12.09 -3.84 2.16
CA SER A 204 -13.24 -3.81 3.10
C SER A 204 -14.38 -4.75 2.69
N GLN A 205 -14.49 -5.12 1.41
CA GLN A 205 -15.46 -6.11 0.91
C GLN A 205 -15.29 -7.50 1.56
N TYR A 206 -14.10 -7.83 2.08
CA TYR A 206 -13.83 -9.11 2.73
C TYR A 206 -14.12 -9.15 4.23
N ILE A 207 -14.51 -8.03 4.85
CA ILE A 207 -14.79 -7.98 6.30
C ILE A 207 -15.81 -9.04 6.75
N PRO A 208 -16.98 -9.23 6.10
CA PRO A 208 -17.95 -10.24 6.54
C PRO A 208 -17.42 -11.67 6.45
N THR A 209 -16.63 -11.97 5.41
CA THR A 209 -15.98 -13.26 5.19
C THR A 209 -14.91 -13.55 6.26
N LEU A 210 -14.12 -12.53 6.61
CA LEU A 210 -13.14 -12.60 7.68
C LEU A 210 -13.81 -12.74 9.06
N GLU A 211 -14.88 -11.98 9.34
CA GLU A 211 -15.67 -12.12 10.56
C GLU A 211 -16.27 -13.53 10.70
N TYR A 212 -16.79 -14.10 9.60
CA TYR A 212 -17.30 -15.48 9.56
C TYR A 212 -16.23 -16.51 9.92
N TYR A 213 -15.08 -16.53 9.23
CA TYR A 213 -14.03 -17.53 9.49
C TYR A 213 -13.27 -17.29 10.80
N SER A 214 -13.22 -16.05 11.30
CA SER A 214 -12.51 -15.67 12.53
C SER A 214 -13.37 -15.68 13.79
N ASN A 215 -14.69 -15.88 13.69
CA ASN A 215 -15.64 -15.73 14.80
C ASN A 215 -15.64 -14.31 15.41
N GLY A 216 -15.38 -13.28 14.59
CA GLY A 216 -15.29 -11.89 15.04
C GLY A 216 -14.04 -11.55 15.85
N LEU A 217 -12.89 -12.16 15.55
CA LEU A 217 -11.60 -11.65 16.05
C LEU A 217 -11.37 -10.21 15.54
N PRO A 218 -10.64 -9.37 16.28
CA PRO A 218 -10.23 -8.05 15.79
C PRO A 218 -9.48 -8.16 14.46
N LEU A 219 -9.95 -7.43 13.44
CA LEU A 219 -9.26 -7.28 12.16
C LEU A 219 -8.35 -6.05 12.25
N VAL A 220 -7.05 -6.28 12.23
CA VAL A 220 -6.02 -5.27 12.50
C VAL A 220 -5.39 -4.83 11.19
N CYS A 221 -5.53 -3.56 10.85
CA CYS A 221 -4.78 -2.95 9.74
C CYS A 221 -3.57 -2.21 10.33
N THR A 222 -2.37 -2.77 10.16
CA THR A 222 -1.11 -2.26 10.71
C THR A 222 -0.54 -1.05 9.97
N MET A 223 -0.45 -1.10 8.64
CA MET A 223 0.35 -0.16 7.82
C MET A 223 -0.34 0.32 6.54
N TYR A 224 0.15 1.44 5.99
CA TYR A 224 -0.21 1.99 4.69
C TYR A 224 1.06 2.30 3.90
N ALA A 225 1.18 1.70 2.71
CA ALA A 225 2.40 1.67 1.90
C ALA A 225 2.08 1.35 0.43
N SER A 226 3.06 1.55 -0.45
CA SER A 226 3.00 1.28 -1.89
C SER A 226 4.35 0.78 -2.43
N SER A 227 4.42 0.49 -3.74
CA SER A 227 5.72 0.26 -4.40
C SER A 227 6.51 1.57 -4.47
N GLU A 228 5.85 2.68 -4.74
CA GLU A 228 6.38 4.06 -4.78
C GLU A 228 7.08 4.47 -3.48
N CYS A 229 6.42 4.35 -2.33
CA CYS A 229 7.00 4.63 -1.01
C CYS A 229 6.20 3.96 0.13
N TYR A 230 6.79 3.90 1.32
CA TYR A 230 6.16 3.42 2.55
C TYR A 230 5.73 4.62 3.40
N PHE A 231 4.44 4.75 3.69
CA PHE A 231 3.88 6.04 4.11
C PHE A 231 3.62 6.15 5.62
N GLY A 232 2.95 5.17 6.23
CA GLY A 232 2.42 5.34 7.57
C GLY A 232 1.94 4.08 8.28
N VAL A 233 1.59 4.24 9.56
CA VAL A 233 1.14 3.18 10.46
C VAL A 233 -0.13 3.57 11.20
N ASN A 234 -0.96 2.58 11.53
CA ASN A 234 -2.13 2.77 12.36
C ASN A 234 -1.72 2.76 13.84
N LEU A 235 -1.78 3.92 14.49
CA LEU A 235 -1.42 4.06 15.91
C LEU A 235 -2.52 3.55 16.87
N ASN A 236 -3.67 3.13 16.35
CA ASN A 236 -4.72 2.44 17.11
C ASN A 236 -5.10 1.12 16.39
N PRO A 237 -4.21 0.11 16.39
CA PRO A 237 -4.39 -1.11 15.60
C PRO A 237 -5.67 -1.90 15.93
N LEU A 238 -6.22 -1.74 17.14
CA LEU A 238 -7.43 -2.43 17.62
C LEU A 238 -8.73 -1.61 17.43
N CYS A 239 -8.71 -0.52 16.66
CA CYS A 239 -9.95 0.17 16.26
C CYS A 239 -10.79 -0.68 15.29
N LYS A 240 -12.06 -0.32 15.08
CA LYS A 240 -12.91 -0.99 14.09
C LYS A 240 -12.39 -0.70 12.67
N PRO A 241 -12.52 -1.63 11.69
CA PRO A 241 -12.12 -1.39 10.30
C PRO A 241 -12.61 -0.06 9.70
N CYS A 242 -13.86 0.33 9.96
CA CYS A 242 -14.45 1.60 9.52
C CYS A 242 -13.93 2.86 10.24
N GLN A 243 -13.00 2.72 11.18
CA GLN A 243 -12.37 3.80 11.94
C GLN A 243 -10.85 3.87 11.74
N VAL A 244 -10.27 2.93 10.96
CA VAL A 244 -8.82 2.87 10.70
C VAL A 244 -8.32 4.18 10.11
N SER A 245 -7.28 4.73 10.74
CA SER A 245 -6.62 5.95 10.32
C SER A 245 -5.10 5.78 10.44
N TYR A 246 -4.38 6.02 9.35
CA TYR A 246 -2.93 5.89 9.29
C TYR A 246 -2.28 7.24 9.59
N THR A 247 -1.33 7.24 10.52
CA THR A 247 -0.45 8.40 10.75
C THR A 247 0.72 8.27 9.80
N LEU A 248 0.94 9.28 8.95
CA LEU A 248 2.11 9.26 8.07
C LEU A 248 3.37 9.55 8.90
N ILE A 249 4.45 8.80 8.63
CA ILE A 249 5.72 8.97 9.33
C ILE A 249 6.55 10.03 8.57
N PRO A 250 6.84 11.21 9.16
CA PRO A 250 7.41 12.34 8.41
C PRO A 250 8.85 12.13 7.91
N THR A 251 9.55 11.08 8.32
CA THR A 251 10.93 10.76 7.92
C THR A 251 11.02 9.89 6.66
N MET A 252 9.91 9.41 6.11
CA MET A 252 9.92 8.41 5.03
C MET A 252 10.14 9.02 3.64
N CYS A 253 9.43 10.10 3.35
CA CYS A 253 9.54 10.92 2.13
C CYS A 253 8.91 12.29 2.40
N TYR A 254 9.08 13.25 1.48
CA TYR A 254 8.40 14.55 1.58
C TYR A 254 6.99 14.44 0.97
N TYR A 255 5.98 14.89 1.72
CA TYR A 255 4.56 14.75 1.41
C TYR A 255 3.91 16.09 1.04
N GLU A 256 3.16 16.07 -0.04
CA GLU A 256 2.30 17.17 -0.50
C GLU A 256 0.87 16.65 -0.76
N PHE A 257 -0.13 17.54 -0.65
CA PHE A 257 -1.54 17.15 -0.68
C PHE A 257 -2.36 18.04 -1.62
N LEU A 258 -2.94 17.43 -2.66
CA LEU A 258 -3.78 18.12 -3.65
C LEU A 258 -5.25 18.12 -3.21
N PRO A 259 -5.92 19.27 -2.96
CA PRO A 259 -7.29 19.28 -2.45
C PRO A 259 -8.32 18.65 -3.40
N VAL A 260 -9.02 17.60 -2.94
CA VAL A 260 -10.10 16.95 -3.69
C VAL A 260 -11.42 17.65 -3.40
N ASN A 261 -11.78 18.61 -4.26
CA ASN A 261 -13.07 19.30 -4.22
C ASN A 261 -14.11 18.53 -5.06
N ARG A 262 -15.12 17.96 -4.38
CA ARG A 262 -16.28 17.31 -5.02
C ARG A 262 -17.38 18.30 -5.44
N SER A 263 -17.19 19.59 -5.18
CA SER A 263 -18.11 20.68 -5.50
C SER A 263 -17.68 21.42 -6.78
N ASN A 264 -18.61 21.57 -7.72
CA ASN A 264 -18.41 22.24 -9.01
C ASN A 264 -18.36 23.79 -8.89
N ASP A 265 -17.67 24.33 -7.88
CA ASP A 265 -17.55 25.78 -7.72
C ASP A 265 -16.49 26.35 -8.68
N PRO A 266 -16.84 27.26 -9.62
CA PRO A 266 -15.87 27.80 -10.59
C PRO A 266 -14.87 28.80 -9.99
N LEU A 267 -15.12 29.35 -8.80
CA LEU A 267 -14.39 30.53 -8.31
C LEU A 267 -12.94 30.24 -7.89
N ASN A 268 -12.62 29.00 -7.51
CA ASN A 268 -11.35 28.65 -6.86
C ASN A 268 -10.31 27.98 -7.79
N GLU A 269 -10.39 28.13 -9.11
CA GLU A 269 -9.46 27.47 -10.08
C GLU A 269 -7.97 27.56 -9.72
N LYS A 270 -7.51 28.67 -9.12
CA LYS A 270 -6.12 28.81 -8.66
C LYS A 270 -5.83 28.07 -7.35
N GLU A 271 -6.74 28.15 -6.37
CA GLU A 271 -6.59 27.42 -5.09
C GLU A 271 -6.74 25.89 -5.27
N LYS A 272 -7.42 25.43 -6.33
CA LYS A 272 -7.58 24.00 -6.67
C LYS A 272 -6.27 23.30 -7.06
N GLN A 273 -5.19 24.03 -7.35
CA GLN A 273 -3.92 23.48 -7.82
C GLN A 273 -2.74 23.68 -6.87
N GLU A 274 -2.93 24.42 -5.77
CA GLU A 274 -1.89 24.63 -4.77
C GLU A 274 -1.77 23.43 -3.83
N LEU A 275 -0.57 22.87 -3.71
CA LEU A 275 -0.30 21.71 -2.86
C LEU A 275 -0.05 22.13 -1.42
N VAL A 276 -0.80 21.50 -0.51
CA VAL A 276 -0.73 21.73 0.94
C VAL A 276 0.37 20.85 1.54
N ASP A 277 1.16 21.39 2.47
CA ASP A 277 2.17 20.63 3.22
C ASP A 277 1.54 19.70 4.26
N LEU A 278 2.29 18.67 4.69
CA LEU A 278 1.83 17.65 5.65
C LEU A 278 1.14 18.20 6.90
N VAL A 279 1.60 19.33 7.45
CA VAL A 279 1.06 19.91 8.70
C VAL A 279 -0.12 20.86 8.49
N ASP A 280 -0.35 21.33 7.25
CA ASP A 280 -1.36 22.34 6.91
C ASP A 280 -2.67 21.75 6.36
N VAL A 281 -2.76 20.43 6.26
CA VAL A 281 -3.97 19.71 5.84
C VAL A 281 -5.13 19.95 6.82
N LYS A 282 -6.36 20.03 6.31
CA LYS A 282 -7.54 20.45 7.09
C LYS A 282 -8.37 19.26 7.53
N LEU A 283 -8.76 19.22 8.80
CA LEU A 283 -9.58 18.13 9.35
C LEU A 283 -10.87 17.94 8.55
N GLY A 284 -11.16 16.69 8.17
CA GLY A 284 -12.35 16.31 7.39
C GLY A 284 -12.26 16.59 5.88
N GLN A 285 -11.22 17.28 5.40
CA GLN A 285 -10.98 17.50 3.97
C GLN A 285 -10.37 16.25 3.31
N GLU A 286 -10.68 16.06 2.03
CA GLU A 286 -10.14 15.00 1.18
C GLU A 286 -9.02 15.56 0.29
N TYR A 287 -7.96 14.78 0.10
CA TYR A 287 -6.77 15.14 -0.68
C TYR A 287 -6.27 13.96 -1.50
N GLU A 288 -5.68 14.21 -2.66
CA GLU A 288 -4.88 13.25 -3.41
C GLU A 288 -3.42 13.35 -2.95
N LEU A 289 -2.82 12.19 -2.62
CA LEU A 289 -1.45 12.11 -2.09
C LEU A 289 -0.41 12.37 -3.19
N VAL A 290 0.51 13.28 -2.92
CA VAL A 290 1.68 13.60 -3.74
C VAL A 290 2.95 13.39 -2.91
N VAL A 291 3.99 12.78 -3.50
CA VAL A 291 5.23 12.44 -2.79
C VAL A 291 6.50 12.86 -3.53
N THR A 292 7.56 13.11 -2.77
CA THR A 292 8.94 13.26 -3.26
C THR A 292 9.86 12.33 -2.48
N THR A 293 10.52 11.39 -3.17
CA THR A 293 11.26 10.25 -2.57
C THR A 293 12.77 10.30 -2.82
N TYR A 294 13.54 9.54 -2.05
CA TYR A 294 14.99 9.46 -2.16
C TYR A 294 15.45 8.79 -3.47
N ALA A 295 14.69 7.81 -3.98
CA ALA A 295 14.89 7.21 -5.31
C ALA A 295 14.50 8.13 -6.49
N GLY A 296 14.10 9.38 -6.24
CA GLY A 296 13.97 10.40 -7.29
C GLY A 296 12.61 10.47 -7.98
N LEU A 297 11.53 10.07 -7.31
CA LEU A 297 10.20 10.58 -7.67
C LEU A 297 10.08 12.01 -7.09
N TYR A 298 9.66 12.99 -7.88
CA TYR A 298 9.52 14.39 -7.45
C TYR A 298 8.11 14.89 -7.71
N ARG A 299 7.39 15.32 -6.67
CA ARG A 299 5.98 15.77 -6.72
C ARG A 299 5.09 14.79 -7.50
N TYR A 300 5.33 13.50 -7.30
CA TYR A 300 4.63 12.42 -7.98
C TYR A 300 3.26 12.17 -7.34
N LYS A 301 2.19 12.28 -8.13
CA LYS A 301 0.83 11.89 -7.73
C LYS A 301 0.77 10.38 -7.53
N VAL A 302 0.63 9.94 -6.28
CA VAL A 302 0.33 8.55 -5.95
C VAL A 302 -1.03 8.15 -6.52
N GLY A 303 -2.00 9.08 -6.51
CA GLY A 303 -3.37 8.82 -6.97
C GLY A 303 -4.27 8.14 -5.93
N ASP A 304 -3.79 8.02 -4.68
CA ASP A 304 -4.62 7.65 -3.54
C ASP A 304 -5.35 8.90 -3.00
N VAL A 305 -6.65 8.77 -2.73
CA VAL A 305 -7.45 9.78 -2.03
C VAL A 305 -7.49 9.45 -0.55
N LEU A 306 -7.06 10.41 0.27
CA LEU A 306 -6.95 10.33 1.71
C LEU A 306 -7.83 11.41 2.37
N LYS A 307 -8.44 11.09 3.50
CA LYS A 307 -9.27 12.02 4.27
C LYS A 307 -8.71 12.24 5.66
N VAL A 308 -8.47 13.49 6.06
CA VAL A 308 -7.94 13.81 7.38
C VAL A 308 -8.99 13.48 8.45
N THR A 309 -8.67 12.57 9.37
CA THR A 309 -9.55 12.13 10.47
C THR A 309 -9.12 12.63 11.84
N GLY A 310 -7.86 13.03 11.99
CA GLY A 310 -7.30 13.52 13.25
C GLY A 310 -5.83 13.92 13.10
N PHE A 311 -5.17 14.17 14.23
CA PHE A 311 -3.74 14.48 14.29
C PHE A 311 -3.11 13.75 15.48
N LYS A 312 -1.95 13.16 15.26
CA LYS A 312 -1.03 12.75 16.32
C LYS A 312 0.01 13.85 16.46
N ASN A 313 -0.01 14.57 17.58
CA ASN A 313 0.85 15.72 17.83
C ASN A 313 0.69 16.77 16.69
N LYS A 314 1.65 16.92 15.76
CA LYS A 314 1.48 17.73 14.53
C LYS A 314 1.26 16.89 13.26
N ALA A 315 1.53 15.60 13.27
CA ALA A 315 1.36 14.74 12.10
C ALA A 315 -0.14 14.41 11.88
N PRO A 316 -0.69 14.59 10.67
CA PRO A 316 -2.05 14.21 10.37
C PRO A 316 -2.25 12.70 10.38
N GLN A 317 -3.50 12.31 10.63
CA GLN A 317 -3.99 10.94 10.50
C GLN A 317 -5.03 10.90 9.38
N PHE A 318 -4.92 9.91 8.50
CA PHE A 318 -5.77 9.77 7.33
C PHE A 318 -6.53 8.45 7.31
N SER A 319 -7.84 8.49 7.06
CA SER A 319 -8.54 7.33 6.51
C SER A 319 -8.33 7.26 5.00
N PHE A 320 -8.10 6.06 4.49
CA PHE A 320 -7.99 5.79 3.06
C PHE A 320 -9.40 5.80 2.44
N VAL A 321 -9.61 6.59 1.38
CA VAL A 321 -10.91 6.69 0.69
C VAL A 321 -10.95 5.76 -0.52
N CYS A 322 -10.07 5.97 -1.50
CA CYS A 322 -9.98 5.14 -2.70
C CYS A 322 -8.64 5.34 -3.44
N ARG A 323 -8.31 4.43 -4.37
CA ARG A 323 -7.40 4.74 -5.48
C ARG A 323 -8.22 5.39 -6.58
N LYS A 324 -7.78 6.51 -7.15
CA LYS A 324 -8.47 7.16 -8.28
C LYS A 324 -8.55 6.22 -9.48
N ASN A 325 -9.62 6.39 -10.26
CA ASN A 325 -9.95 5.69 -11.51
C ASN A 325 -10.21 4.17 -11.39
N VAL A 326 -9.92 3.51 -10.26
CA VAL A 326 -10.19 2.07 -10.08
C VAL A 326 -11.69 1.82 -9.98
N VAL A 327 -12.20 0.94 -10.85
CA VAL A 327 -13.62 0.53 -10.91
C VAL A 327 -13.80 -0.88 -10.32
N LEU A 328 -12.85 -1.79 -10.57
CA LEU A 328 -12.90 -3.18 -10.10
C LEU A 328 -11.57 -3.58 -9.44
N SER A 329 -11.66 -4.39 -8.38
CA SER A 329 -10.52 -4.93 -7.63
C SER A 329 -10.95 -6.14 -6.78
N ILE A 330 -10.27 -7.28 -6.95
CA ILE A 330 -10.45 -8.50 -6.16
C ILE A 330 -9.29 -8.69 -5.17
N GLU A 331 -8.05 -8.51 -5.60
CA GLU A 331 -6.83 -8.64 -4.78
C GLU A 331 -5.93 -7.41 -4.99
N SER A 332 -4.83 -7.55 -5.74
CA SER A 332 -3.93 -6.45 -6.08
C SER A 332 -4.32 -5.78 -7.40
N ASP A 333 -5.12 -6.45 -8.24
CA ASP A 333 -5.71 -5.94 -9.47
C ASP A 333 -6.53 -4.65 -9.26
N LYS A 334 -6.48 -3.77 -10.27
CA LYS A 334 -6.97 -2.39 -10.24
C LYS A 334 -7.44 -1.96 -11.64
N THR A 335 -8.53 -2.55 -12.11
CA THR A 335 -9.04 -2.25 -13.46
C THR A 335 -9.76 -0.91 -13.47
N ASP A 336 -9.36 -0.03 -14.40
CA ASP A 336 -10.00 1.28 -14.60
C ASP A 336 -11.12 1.25 -15.65
N GLU A 337 -11.86 2.36 -15.77
CA GLU A 337 -12.99 2.50 -16.70
C GLU A 337 -12.58 2.35 -18.17
N VAL A 338 -11.36 2.78 -18.53
CA VAL A 338 -10.84 2.74 -19.90
C VAL A 338 -10.36 1.33 -20.24
N GLU A 339 -9.70 0.64 -19.31
CA GLU A 339 -9.37 -0.79 -19.44
C GLU A 339 -10.65 -1.64 -19.59
N LEU A 340 -11.67 -1.40 -18.76
CA LEU A 340 -12.97 -2.08 -18.84
C LEU A 340 -13.70 -1.79 -20.16
N GLN A 341 -13.73 -0.53 -20.62
CA GLN A 341 -14.36 -0.15 -21.89
C GLN A 341 -13.64 -0.79 -23.09
N ASN A 342 -12.31 -0.85 -23.07
CA ASN A 342 -11.54 -1.53 -24.13
C ASN A 342 -11.75 -3.05 -24.10
N ALA A 343 -11.84 -3.67 -22.91
CA ALA A 343 -12.18 -5.09 -22.78
C ALA A 343 -13.56 -5.40 -23.35
N MET A 344 -14.58 -4.60 -23.02
CA MET A 344 -15.93 -4.72 -23.58
C MET A 344 -15.95 -4.53 -25.09
N LYS A 345 -15.29 -3.49 -25.61
CA LYS A 345 -15.16 -3.23 -27.06
C LYS A 345 -14.53 -4.39 -27.82
N ASN A 346 -13.51 -5.02 -27.25
CA ASN A 346 -12.90 -6.21 -27.83
C ASN A 346 -13.85 -7.42 -27.78
N ALA A 347 -14.55 -7.64 -26.66
CA ALA A 347 -15.53 -8.72 -26.53
C ALA A 347 -16.70 -8.59 -27.52
N MET A 348 -17.20 -7.37 -27.76
CA MET A 348 -18.26 -7.08 -28.73
C MET A 348 -17.93 -7.56 -30.16
N THR A 349 -16.64 -7.62 -30.54
CA THR A 349 -16.24 -8.12 -31.88
C THR A 349 -16.64 -9.57 -32.14
N HIS A 350 -16.83 -10.39 -31.09
CA HIS A 350 -17.30 -11.76 -31.19
C HIS A 350 -18.81 -11.89 -31.39
N LEU A 351 -19.58 -10.80 -31.23
CA LEU A 351 -21.04 -10.78 -31.42
C LEU A 351 -21.45 -10.44 -32.87
N VAL A 352 -20.56 -9.79 -33.63
CA VAL A 352 -20.76 -9.42 -35.05
C VAL A 352 -21.25 -10.58 -35.94
N PRO A 353 -20.78 -11.84 -35.80
CA PRO A 353 -21.28 -12.97 -36.61
C PRO A 353 -22.73 -13.38 -36.32
N PHE A 354 -23.36 -12.83 -35.27
CA PHE A 354 -24.70 -13.17 -34.80
C PHE A 354 -25.72 -12.03 -34.98
N ASP A 355 -25.33 -10.94 -35.64
CA ASP A 355 -26.10 -9.69 -35.78
C ASP A 355 -26.61 -9.16 -34.42
N ALA A 356 -25.72 -9.21 -33.42
CA ALA A 356 -25.98 -8.88 -32.04
C ALA A 356 -25.00 -7.82 -31.52
N ASP A 357 -25.49 -6.92 -30.67
CA ASP A 357 -24.73 -5.82 -30.05
C ASP A 357 -25.06 -5.70 -28.55
N VAL A 358 -24.29 -4.93 -27.79
CA VAL A 358 -24.48 -4.68 -26.36
C VAL A 358 -24.88 -3.21 -26.15
N ALA A 359 -26.18 -2.98 -25.97
CA ALA A 359 -26.75 -1.65 -25.82
C ALA A 359 -26.34 -0.97 -24.49
N GLU A 360 -26.24 -1.75 -23.41
CA GLU A 360 -25.82 -1.28 -22.07
C GLU A 360 -25.00 -2.37 -21.37
N TYR A 361 -24.02 -1.99 -20.54
CA TYR A 361 -23.33 -2.90 -19.64
C TYR A 361 -23.01 -2.24 -18.28
N THR A 362 -22.80 -3.07 -17.26
CA THR A 362 -22.27 -2.66 -15.95
C THR A 362 -21.46 -3.82 -15.33
N SER A 363 -20.69 -3.53 -14.28
CA SER A 363 -19.74 -4.47 -13.69
C SER A 363 -19.72 -4.40 -12.16
N TYR A 364 -19.47 -5.53 -11.50
CA TYR A 364 -19.15 -5.56 -10.07
C TYR A 364 -18.09 -6.63 -9.76
N ALA A 365 -17.45 -6.50 -8.59
CA ALA A 365 -16.54 -7.51 -8.04
C ALA A 365 -17.34 -8.48 -7.16
N ASP A 366 -17.36 -9.76 -7.51
CA ASP A 366 -18.05 -10.82 -6.76
C ASP A 366 -17.07 -11.55 -5.84
N THR A 367 -17.35 -11.50 -4.54
CA THR A 367 -16.57 -12.13 -3.47
C THR A 367 -17.36 -13.21 -2.72
N THR A 368 -18.45 -13.71 -3.31
CA THR A 368 -19.24 -14.83 -2.75
C THR A 368 -18.51 -16.18 -2.88
N THR A 369 -17.60 -16.28 -3.86
CA THR A 369 -16.65 -17.39 -4.03
C THR A 369 -15.25 -16.97 -3.64
N ILE A 370 -14.38 -17.94 -3.33
CA ILE A 370 -12.94 -17.74 -3.14
C ILE A 370 -12.19 -18.66 -4.12
N PRO A 371 -11.37 -18.12 -5.07
CA PRO A 371 -11.17 -16.70 -5.33
C PRO A 371 -12.46 -15.98 -5.79
N GLY A 372 -12.49 -14.67 -5.55
CA GLY A 372 -13.50 -13.78 -6.13
C GLY A 372 -13.23 -13.53 -7.62
N HIS A 373 -14.19 -12.94 -8.32
CA HIS A 373 -14.11 -12.70 -9.76
C HIS A 373 -14.88 -11.45 -10.20
N TYR A 374 -14.59 -10.92 -11.38
CA TYR A 374 -15.38 -9.84 -11.98
C TYR A 374 -16.65 -10.40 -12.63
N CYS A 375 -17.79 -9.76 -12.35
CA CYS A 375 -19.06 -10.07 -12.99
C CYS A 375 -19.48 -8.92 -13.92
N LEU A 376 -19.77 -9.24 -15.18
CA LEU A 376 -20.24 -8.30 -16.20
C LEU A 376 -21.70 -8.57 -16.53
N SER A 377 -22.55 -7.57 -16.32
CA SER A 377 -23.98 -7.62 -16.66
C SER A 377 -24.22 -6.83 -17.94
N THR A 378 -24.60 -7.51 -19.02
CA THR A 378 -24.85 -6.91 -20.34
C THR A 378 -26.32 -6.96 -20.72
N LYS A 379 -26.75 -6.00 -21.54
CA LYS A 379 -28.08 -5.93 -22.15
C LYS A 379 -27.91 -5.96 -23.66
N SER A 380 -28.08 -7.13 -24.26
CA SER A 380 -27.93 -7.33 -25.70
C SER A 380 -29.15 -6.87 -26.49
N SER A 381 -28.88 -6.42 -27.72
CA SER A 381 -29.87 -6.19 -28.78
C SER A 381 -29.53 -7.04 -30.00
N PHE A 382 -30.54 -7.47 -30.74
CA PHE A 382 -30.42 -8.26 -31.97
C PHE A 382 -31.09 -7.50 -33.12
N GLY A 383 -30.57 -7.66 -34.34
CA GLY A 383 -31.12 -7.09 -35.59
C GLY A 383 -32.45 -7.70 -36.04
#